data_AF-A0A5C3LTT8-F1
#
_entry.id   AF-A0A5C3LTT8-F1
#
_cell.length_a   1.000
_cell.length_b   1.000
_cell.length_c   1.000
_cell.angle_alpha   90.00
_cell.angle_beta   90.00
_cell.angle_gamma   90.00
#
_symmetry.space_group_name_H-M   'P 1'
#
loop_
_entity.id
_entity.type
_entity.pdbx_description
1 polymer ?
#
loop_
_entity_poly.entity_id
_entity_poly.type
_entity_poly.pdbx_seq_one_letter_code
_entity_poly.pdbx_strand_id
1 'polypeptide(L)'
;MKMIHNFNIRSSSLAILFLLQSVPLIAASGWASQGCFSDSSTSRALQAASRLNSPTFDSTECVTFCEPYLYSGIENGRDCYCDNVIHSPSVRISDDSCNVLCTGQPDTYCGGLNAIQIFKKDIPPPIVWNSLGCYTDSTSSRTLRTASYTSVSAMTIASCQAFCAPGNYKYAGVEYARECYCDNTIHSPGVPASSSDCNMPCTGDSSTTCGAGDRIQIYQRQP
;
A
#
# COMPACT_ATOMS: atom_id res chain seq x y z
N MET A 1 43.06 -8.82 54.59
CA MET A 1 43.49 -10.13 54.07
C MET A 1 42.22 -10.92 53.74
N LYS A 2 42.17 -11.47 52.53
CA LYS A 2 41.13 -12.33 51.94
C LYS A 2 40.26 -13.12 52.94
N MET A 3 38.96 -13.16 52.70
CA MET A 3 38.20 -14.40 52.82
C MET A 3 37.55 -14.70 51.48
N ILE A 4 37.95 -15.82 50.89
CA ILE A 4 37.30 -16.48 49.77
C ILE A 4 36.75 -17.77 50.35
N HIS A 5 35.44 -18.01 50.23
CA HIS A 5 34.91 -19.32 49.82
C HIS A 5 33.44 -19.24 49.41
N ASN A 6 33.21 -19.60 48.13
CA ASN A 6 32.10 -20.33 47.52
C ASN A 6 30.67 -20.13 48.05
N PHE A 7 29.74 -19.74 47.15
CA PHE A 7 28.61 -20.61 46.79
C PHE A 7 28.10 -20.28 45.38
N ASN A 8 27.71 -21.34 44.68
CA ASN A 8 27.32 -21.40 43.28
C ASN A 8 25.77 -21.45 43.18
N ILE A 9 25.25 -21.06 42.00
CA ILE A 9 23.98 -21.47 41.38
C ILE A 9 22.70 -20.60 41.57
N ARG A 10 22.23 -20.10 40.41
CA ARG A 10 20.85 -19.97 39.86
C ARG A 10 20.14 -18.60 39.83
N SER A 11 19.74 -18.28 38.59
CA SER A 11 18.55 -17.51 38.16
C SER A 11 18.66 -16.00 38.40
N SER A 12 18.34 -15.09 37.47
CA SER A 12 17.34 -15.11 36.41
C SER A 12 17.62 -13.95 35.45
N SER A 13 17.15 -14.09 34.21
CA SER A 13 16.83 -13.00 33.28
C SER A 13 18.01 -12.26 32.65
N LEU A 14 18.46 -12.78 31.51
CA LEU A 14 19.02 -11.94 30.44
C LEU A 14 17.98 -10.89 30.06
N ALA A 15 18.21 -9.65 30.47
CA ALA A 15 17.64 -8.49 29.81
C ALA A 15 18.25 -8.40 28.41
N ILE A 16 17.62 -9.03 27.42
CA ILE A 16 17.91 -8.78 26.02
C ILE A 16 17.17 -7.49 25.66
N LEU A 17 17.99 -6.45 25.59
CA LEU A 17 17.75 -5.13 25.02
C LEU A 17 17.24 -5.28 23.57
N PHE A 18 15.93 -5.41 23.37
CA PHE A 18 15.31 -5.22 22.05
C PHE A 18 14.87 -3.76 21.92
N LEU A 19 15.75 -2.96 21.31
CA LEU A 19 15.42 -1.68 20.68
C LEU A 19 14.56 -1.91 19.43
N LEU A 20 13.38 -2.52 19.59
CA LEU A 20 12.30 -2.40 18.61
C LEU A 20 11.56 -1.12 18.94
N GLN A 21 12.10 0.02 18.52
CA GLN A 21 11.32 1.25 18.50
C GLN A 21 10.07 0.98 17.66
N SER A 22 8.93 1.08 18.34
CA SER A 22 7.58 0.92 17.85
C SER A 22 7.39 1.72 16.56
N VAL A 23 7.43 1.05 15.42
CA VAL A 23 6.73 1.57 14.25
C VAL A 23 5.26 1.64 14.69
N PRO A 24 4.64 2.83 14.79
CA PRO A 24 3.26 2.93 15.22
C PRO A 24 2.43 2.05 14.27
N LEU A 25 1.51 1.24 14.82
CA LEU A 25 0.75 0.21 14.09
C LEU A 25 0.10 0.74 12.80
N ILE A 26 -0.20 2.04 12.79
CA ILE A 26 -0.78 2.82 11.69
C ILE A 26 0.20 3.05 10.52
N ALA A 27 1.50 3.18 10.77
CA ALA A 27 2.50 3.30 9.70
C ALA A 27 2.62 2.01 8.87
N ALA A 28 2.27 0.85 9.45
CA ALA A 28 2.29 -0.43 8.74
C ALA A 28 1.09 -0.62 7.78
N SER A 29 0.05 0.23 7.85
CA SER A 29 -1.14 0.13 7.00
C SER A 29 -1.11 1.04 5.76
N GLY A 30 0.03 1.65 5.44
CA GLY A 30 0.13 2.61 4.33
C GLY A 30 -0.41 4.00 4.68
N TRP A 31 -0.37 4.37 5.97
CA TRP A 31 -0.79 5.67 6.47
C TRP A 31 0.32 6.33 7.29
N ALA A 32 0.73 7.54 6.91
CA ALA A 32 1.78 8.28 7.59
C ALA A 32 1.20 9.38 8.49
N SER A 33 1.65 9.44 9.75
CA SER A 33 1.24 10.53 10.65
C SER A 33 1.72 11.89 10.12
N GLN A 34 0.82 12.88 10.11
CA GLN A 34 1.11 14.27 9.77
C GLN A 34 1.29 15.13 11.03
N GLY A 35 1.13 14.54 12.21
CA GLY A 35 1.15 15.23 13.50
C GLY A 35 -0.22 15.69 13.96
N CYS A 36 -0.21 16.55 14.97
CA CYS A 36 -1.41 17.08 15.63
C CYS A 36 -1.86 18.42 15.03
N PHE A 37 -3.17 18.59 14.84
CA PHE A 37 -3.78 19.78 14.26
C PHE A 37 -4.87 20.34 15.15
N SER A 38 -5.06 21.66 15.14
CA SER A 38 -6.16 22.31 15.86
C SER A 38 -7.50 21.89 15.25
N ASP A 39 -8.42 21.40 16.07
CA ASP A 39 -9.71 20.90 15.60
C ASP A 39 -10.79 21.19 16.63
N SER A 40 -11.75 22.06 16.34
CA SER A 40 -12.84 22.39 17.26
C SER A 40 -14.20 22.17 16.62
N SER A 41 -15.25 22.10 17.44
CA SER A 41 -16.63 21.98 16.94
C SER A 41 -17.06 23.08 15.97
N THR A 42 -16.38 24.23 15.98
CA THR A 42 -16.62 25.36 15.05
C THR A 42 -15.59 25.45 13.92
N SER A 43 -14.54 24.63 13.96
CA SER A 43 -13.44 24.62 12.99
C SER A 43 -12.84 23.22 12.88
N ARG A 44 -13.59 22.30 12.25
CA ARG A 44 -13.17 20.92 12.01
C ARG A 44 -12.11 20.82 10.92
N ALA A 45 -11.04 20.07 11.17
CA ALA A 45 -9.96 19.89 10.20
C ALA A 45 -10.39 18.98 9.04
N LEU A 46 -11.20 17.96 9.32
CA LEU A 46 -11.72 16.97 8.38
C LEU A 46 -13.25 16.90 8.51
N GLN A 47 -13.98 16.97 7.40
CA GLN A 47 -15.42 17.23 7.41
C GLN A 47 -16.24 16.28 6.52
N ALA A 48 -15.60 15.56 5.60
CA ALA A 48 -16.31 14.75 4.60
C ALA A 48 -17.05 13.54 5.19
N ALA A 49 -16.45 12.83 6.15
CA ALA A 49 -17.08 11.69 6.81
C ALA A 49 -16.60 11.53 8.26
N SER A 50 -17.44 10.94 9.12
CA SER A 50 -17.09 10.69 10.51
C SER A 50 -17.69 9.41 11.06
N ARG A 51 -17.00 8.79 12.01
CA ARG A 51 -17.51 7.71 12.85
C ARG A 51 -17.18 8.03 14.30
N LEU A 52 -18.22 8.25 15.11
CA LEU A 52 -18.06 8.83 16.44
C LEU A 52 -18.37 7.80 17.54
N ASN A 53 -17.79 8.03 18.72
CA ASN A 53 -18.07 7.32 19.97
C ASN A 53 -17.85 5.79 19.91
N SER A 54 -16.76 5.33 19.30
CA SER A 54 -16.40 3.91 19.36
C SER A 54 -15.97 3.52 20.78
N PRO A 55 -16.66 2.59 21.47
CA PRO A 55 -16.39 2.28 22.88
C PRO A 55 -15.12 1.45 23.09
N THR A 56 -14.67 0.76 22.05
CA THR A 56 -13.46 -0.08 22.03
C THR A 56 -12.58 0.35 20.87
N PHE A 57 -12.33 1.66 20.77
CA PHE A 57 -11.67 2.25 19.62
C PHE A 57 -10.21 1.82 19.51
N ASP A 58 -9.88 1.27 18.36
CA ASP A 58 -8.52 0.97 17.91
C ASP A 58 -8.12 2.02 16.87
N SER A 59 -6.91 2.56 16.98
CA SER A 59 -6.39 3.54 16.01
C SER A 59 -6.41 3.05 14.55
N THR A 60 -6.35 1.73 14.32
CA THR A 60 -6.45 1.10 12.99
C THR A 60 -7.87 1.10 12.41
N GLU A 61 -8.89 1.20 13.27
CA GLU A 61 -10.30 1.30 12.87
C GLU A 61 -10.53 2.56 12.02
N CYS A 62 -9.85 3.66 12.35
CA CYS A 62 -10.01 4.93 11.68
C CYS A 62 -9.48 4.93 10.26
N VAL A 63 -8.26 4.43 10.07
CA VAL A 63 -7.64 4.36 8.76
C VAL A 63 -8.38 3.36 7.85
N THR A 64 -8.93 2.29 8.42
CA THR A 64 -9.80 1.35 7.68
C THR A 64 -11.09 2.04 7.22
N PHE A 65 -11.76 2.78 8.10
CA PHE A 65 -12.96 3.54 7.75
C PHE A 65 -12.69 4.62 6.69
N CYS A 66 -11.52 5.28 6.77
CA CYS A 66 -11.13 6.33 5.86
C CYS A 66 -10.45 5.84 4.57
N GLU A 67 -10.49 4.54 4.24
CA GLU A 67 -9.93 4.02 2.98
C GLU A 67 -10.44 4.72 1.70
N PRO A 68 -11.68 5.24 1.61
CA PRO A 68 -12.09 6.03 0.44
C PRO A 68 -11.46 7.44 0.36
N TYR A 69 -10.73 7.88 1.38
CA TYR A 69 -10.24 9.26 1.55
C TYR A 69 -8.71 9.34 1.62
N LEU A 70 -8.14 10.52 1.39
CA LEU A 70 -6.69 10.78 1.47
C LEU A 70 -6.21 11.00 2.91
N TYR A 71 -7.06 11.55 3.77
CA TYR A 71 -6.76 11.85 5.16
C TYR A 71 -7.71 11.12 6.10
N SER A 72 -7.14 10.65 7.20
CA SER A 72 -7.84 10.09 8.36
C SER A 72 -7.42 10.90 9.57
N GLY A 73 -8.33 11.17 10.48
CA GLY A 73 -8.05 11.92 11.70
C GLY A 73 -8.76 11.33 12.89
N ILE A 74 -8.02 11.23 13.99
CA ILE A 74 -8.50 10.67 15.25
C ILE A 74 -8.60 11.78 16.30
N GLU A 75 -9.74 11.85 16.99
CA GLU A 75 -10.02 12.82 18.05
C GLU A 75 -10.56 12.12 19.31
N ASN A 76 -10.32 12.70 20.49
CA ASN A 76 -10.95 12.33 21.77
C ASN A 76 -10.87 10.84 22.17
N GLY A 77 -9.89 10.10 21.66
CA GLY A 77 -9.68 8.69 21.96
C GLY A 77 -10.65 7.72 21.27
N ARG A 78 -11.63 8.21 20.49
CA ARG A 78 -12.74 7.38 19.99
C ARG A 78 -13.47 7.88 18.75
N ASP A 79 -13.12 9.06 18.27
CA ASP A 79 -13.81 9.72 17.16
C ASP A 79 -12.92 9.72 15.92
N CYS A 80 -13.53 9.40 14.78
CA CYS A 80 -12.91 9.37 13.48
C CYS A 80 -13.49 10.42 12.56
N TYR A 81 -12.60 11.04 11.79
CA TYR A 81 -12.94 11.96 10.72
C TYR A 81 -12.10 11.64 9.48
N CYS A 82 -12.69 11.81 8.30
CA CYS A 82 -12.02 11.56 7.02
C CYS A 82 -12.24 12.75 6.09
N ASP A 83 -11.26 13.01 5.23
CA ASP A 83 -11.39 13.99 4.16
C ASP A 83 -10.34 13.76 3.06
N ASN A 84 -10.50 14.44 1.92
CA ASN A 84 -9.46 14.54 0.90
C ASN A 84 -8.61 15.81 1.05
N VAL A 85 -9.01 16.74 1.93
CA VAL A 85 -8.31 18.01 2.20
C VAL A 85 -8.32 18.30 3.70
N ILE A 86 -7.25 18.91 4.22
CA ILE A 86 -7.26 19.50 5.57
C ILE A 86 -7.80 20.92 5.44
N HIS A 87 -8.93 21.21 6.08
CA HIS A 87 -9.64 22.48 5.96
C HIS A 87 -9.03 23.60 6.82
N SER A 88 -8.89 24.79 6.24
CA SER A 88 -8.61 26.04 6.98
C SER A 88 -9.80 26.40 7.88
N PRO A 89 -9.60 27.00 9.08
CA PRO A 89 -8.36 27.53 9.65
C PRO A 89 -7.56 26.53 10.49
N SER A 90 -7.74 25.22 10.33
CA SER A 90 -6.93 24.24 11.05
C SER A 90 -5.45 24.40 10.74
N VAL A 91 -4.61 24.37 11.78
CA VAL A 91 -3.15 24.48 11.68
C VAL A 91 -2.48 23.38 12.49
N ARG A 92 -1.25 23.03 12.11
CA ARG A 92 -0.42 22.11 12.90
C ARG A 92 -0.09 22.76 14.25
N ILE A 93 -0.32 22.03 15.33
CA ILE A 93 -0.03 22.44 16.71
C ILE A 93 1.01 21.51 17.34
N SER A 94 1.31 21.68 18.63
CA SER A 94 2.22 20.76 19.33
C SER A 94 1.63 19.35 19.33
N ASP A 95 2.47 18.35 19.06
CA ASP A 95 2.05 16.94 19.11
C ASP A 95 1.60 16.55 20.54
N ASP A 96 2.07 17.26 21.57
CA ASP A 96 1.65 17.11 22.97
C ASP A 96 0.17 17.46 23.19
N SER A 97 -0.49 18.16 22.26
CA SER A 97 -1.94 18.41 22.32
C SER A 97 -2.76 17.17 21.94
N CYS A 98 -2.16 16.19 21.26
CA CYS A 98 -2.77 14.92 20.91
C CYS A 98 -2.36 13.83 21.92
N ASN A 99 -2.71 14.04 23.19
CA ASN A 99 -2.28 13.23 24.33
C ASN A 99 -3.40 12.40 24.99
N VAL A 100 -4.54 12.22 24.31
CA VAL A 100 -5.65 11.39 24.80
C VAL A 100 -5.44 9.95 24.32
N LEU A 101 -5.56 8.99 25.23
CA LEU A 101 -5.43 7.57 24.92
C LEU A 101 -6.69 7.02 24.22
N CYS A 102 -6.51 6.02 23.35
CA CYS A 102 -7.62 5.35 22.69
C CYS A 102 -8.48 4.56 23.69
N THR A 103 -9.80 4.51 23.50
CA THR A 103 -10.70 3.78 24.42
C THR A 103 -10.52 2.26 24.38
N GLY A 104 -10.09 1.69 23.24
CA GLY A 104 -9.81 0.26 23.07
C GLY A 104 -8.32 -0.11 23.04
N GLN A 105 -7.41 0.88 23.10
CA GLN A 105 -5.96 0.67 23.08
C GLN A 105 -5.28 1.60 24.10
N PRO A 106 -5.11 1.16 25.36
CA PRO A 106 -4.74 2.04 26.47
C PRO A 106 -3.30 2.57 26.42
N ASP A 107 -2.44 2.05 25.54
CA ASP A 107 -1.05 2.49 25.38
C ASP A 107 -0.83 3.32 24.11
N THR A 108 -1.89 3.68 23.38
CA THR A 108 -1.84 4.42 22.13
C THR A 108 -2.54 5.76 22.25
N TYR A 109 -1.91 6.84 21.77
CA TYR A 109 -2.53 8.15 21.66
C TYR A 109 -3.44 8.23 20.43
N CYS A 110 -4.61 8.83 20.61
CA CYS A 110 -5.72 8.92 19.67
C CYS A 110 -6.32 10.34 19.70
N GLY A 111 -5.51 11.33 19.31
CA GLY A 111 -5.91 12.74 19.29
C GLY A 111 -5.93 13.40 20.67
N GLY A 112 -6.70 14.48 20.82
CA GLY A 112 -6.79 15.26 22.05
C GLY A 112 -8.02 16.15 22.13
N LEU A 113 -8.10 16.97 23.18
CA LEU A 113 -9.18 17.95 23.32
C LEU A 113 -8.92 19.15 22.40
N ASN A 114 -9.88 19.44 21.52
CA ASN A 114 -9.76 20.42 20.46
C ASN A 114 -8.53 20.19 19.53
N ALA A 115 -8.13 18.93 19.40
CA ALA A 115 -6.90 18.54 18.72
C ALA A 115 -7.09 17.19 18.03
N ILE A 116 -6.84 17.15 16.72
CA ILE A 116 -6.98 15.94 15.90
C ILE A 116 -5.60 15.45 15.47
N GLN A 117 -5.35 14.16 15.63
CA GLN A 117 -4.15 13.53 15.09
C GLN A 117 -4.43 13.10 13.65
N ILE A 118 -3.75 13.70 12.68
CA ILE A 118 -3.99 13.45 11.25
C ILE A 118 -3.00 12.42 10.71
N PHE A 119 -3.52 11.51 9.90
CA PHE A 119 -2.79 10.56 9.09
C PHE A 119 -3.12 10.82 7.62
N LYS A 120 -2.10 10.74 6.77
CA LYS A 120 -2.24 10.83 5.32
C LYS A 120 -1.95 9.47 4.73
N LYS A 121 -2.77 9.04 3.77
CA LYS A 121 -2.49 7.82 3.02
C LYS A 121 -1.19 7.99 2.24
N ASP A 122 -0.26 7.07 2.44
CA ASP A 122 0.92 6.92 1.61
C ASP A 122 0.49 6.20 0.33
N ILE A 123 0.09 7.00 -0.66
CA ILE A 123 -0.25 6.50 -1.99
C ILE A 123 1.07 6.46 -2.76
N PRO A 124 1.61 5.27 -3.08
CA PRO A 124 2.76 5.19 -3.96
C PRO A 124 2.44 5.96 -5.25
N PRO A 125 3.41 6.66 -5.85
CA PRO A 125 3.21 7.28 -7.15
C PRO A 125 2.54 6.31 -8.11
N PRO A 126 1.55 6.74 -8.91
CA PRO A 126 0.90 5.86 -9.87
C PRO A 126 1.95 5.14 -10.71
N ILE A 127 1.86 3.82 -10.77
CA ILE A 127 2.78 3.03 -11.58
C ILE A 127 2.40 3.24 -13.04
N VAL A 128 3.28 3.94 -13.77
CA VAL A 128 3.10 4.17 -15.21
C VAL A 128 3.76 3.04 -15.98
N TRP A 129 3.06 2.54 -16.99
CA TRP A 129 3.53 1.49 -17.89
C TRP A 129 3.62 2.03 -19.31
N ASN A 130 4.80 1.91 -19.92
CA ASN A 130 5.02 2.27 -21.33
C ASN A 130 4.97 1.02 -22.19
N SER A 131 4.22 1.07 -23.30
CA SER A 131 4.24 0.00 -24.29
C SER A 131 5.61 -0.08 -24.95
N LEU A 132 6.21 -1.27 -24.96
CA LEU A 132 7.38 -1.60 -25.78
C LEU A 132 6.99 -2.21 -27.12
N GLY A 133 5.70 -2.45 -27.35
CA GLY A 133 5.17 -3.02 -28.59
C GLY A 133 5.07 -4.55 -28.54
N CYS A 134 5.00 -5.14 -29.73
CA CYS A 134 4.83 -6.58 -29.92
C CYS A 134 6.20 -7.28 -29.96
N TYR A 135 6.30 -8.46 -29.35
CA TYR A 135 7.48 -9.31 -29.33
C TYR A 135 7.12 -10.74 -29.72
N THR A 136 8.07 -11.47 -30.28
CA THR A 136 7.93 -12.92 -30.45
C THR A 136 7.83 -13.61 -29.09
N ASP A 137 7.06 -14.70 -29.03
CA ASP A 137 7.03 -15.61 -27.89
C ASP A 137 7.01 -17.08 -28.36
N SER A 138 7.25 -18.01 -27.45
CA SER A 138 7.12 -19.44 -27.71
C SER A 138 6.75 -20.19 -26.43
N THR A 139 5.80 -21.11 -26.54
CA THR A 139 5.46 -22.05 -25.45
C THR A 139 6.64 -22.90 -24.98
N SER A 140 7.64 -23.13 -25.85
CA SER A 140 8.86 -23.87 -25.52
C SER A 140 9.94 -23.03 -24.82
N SER A 141 9.89 -21.70 -25.00
CA SER A 141 10.87 -20.76 -24.49
C SER A 141 10.22 -19.39 -24.34
N ARG A 142 9.56 -19.20 -23.20
CA ARG A 142 8.76 -18.01 -22.92
C ARG A 142 9.60 -16.75 -22.79
N THR A 143 9.16 -15.68 -23.44
CA THR A 143 9.80 -14.36 -23.42
C THR A 143 9.74 -13.71 -22.03
N LEU A 144 8.62 -13.87 -21.30
CA LEU A 144 8.44 -13.49 -19.89
C LEU A 144 7.98 -14.74 -19.12
N ARG A 145 8.63 -15.10 -18.00
CA ARG A 145 8.46 -16.44 -17.41
C ARG A 145 8.33 -16.49 -15.89
N THR A 146 8.52 -15.37 -15.19
CA THR A 146 8.63 -15.39 -13.72
C THR A 146 7.28 -15.54 -13.02
N ALA A 147 6.26 -14.80 -13.43
CA ALA A 147 4.91 -14.94 -12.89
C ALA A 147 3.87 -14.84 -14.02
N SER A 148 2.73 -15.50 -13.85
CA SER A 148 1.67 -15.48 -14.86
C SER A 148 0.30 -15.80 -14.29
N TYR A 149 -0.75 -15.34 -14.96
CA TYR A 149 -2.10 -15.85 -14.78
C TYR A 149 -2.88 -15.83 -16.10
N THR A 150 -4.00 -16.53 -16.13
CA THR A 150 -4.90 -16.59 -17.28
C THR A 150 -6.31 -16.20 -16.88
N SER A 151 -6.99 -15.42 -17.71
CA SER A 151 -8.41 -15.09 -17.53
C SER A 151 -9.15 -15.20 -18.85
N VAL A 152 -10.05 -16.17 -18.95
CA VAL A 152 -10.80 -16.47 -20.18
C VAL A 152 -11.86 -15.40 -20.52
N SER A 153 -12.22 -14.53 -19.58
CA SER A 153 -13.31 -13.55 -19.75
C SER A 153 -13.00 -12.14 -19.24
N ALA A 154 -11.89 -11.94 -18.51
CA ALA A 154 -11.60 -10.67 -17.83
C ALA A 154 -10.13 -10.23 -17.99
N MET A 155 -9.42 -10.71 -19.01
CA MET A 155 -8.07 -10.23 -19.28
C MET A 155 -8.14 -8.83 -19.90
N THR A 156 -7.39 -7.89 -19.35
CA THR A 156 -7.16 -6.55 -19.90
C THR A 156 -5.69 -6.21 -19.71
N ILE A 157 -5.17 -5.24 -20.46
CA ILE A 157 -3.81 -4.72 -20.25
C ILE A 157 -3.65 -4.24 -18.80
N ALA A 158 -4.64 -3.50 -18.28
CA ALA A 158 -4.62 -2.94 -16.94
C ALA A 158 -4.64 -4.03 -15.85
N SER A 159 -5.42 -5.12 -16.02
CA SER A 159 -5.43 -6.20 -15.04
C SER A 159 -4.09 -6.94 -14.99
N CYS A 160 -3.44 -7.13 -16.15
CA CYS A 160 -2.11 -7.72 -16.19
C CYS A 160 -1.04 -6.83 -15.53
N GLN A 161 -1.05 -5.53 -15.83
CA GLN A 161 -0.17 -4.56 -15.18
C GLN A 161 -0.37 -4.50 -13.66
N ALA A 162 -1.63 -4.53 -13.21
CA ALA A 162 -1.99 -4.56 -11.79
C ALA A 162 -1.52 -5.85 -11.09
N PHE A 163 -1.52 -6.98 -11.79
CA PHE A 163 -0.97 -8.23 -11.27
C PHE A 163 0.56 -8.19 -11.15
N CYS A 164 1.27 -7.60 -12.11
CA CYS A 164 2.73 -7.52 -12.09
C CYS A 164 3.29 -6.47 -11.11
N ALA A 165 2.52 -5.41 -10.82
CA ALA A 165 2.96 -4.29 -9.99
C ALA A 165 3.41 -4.68 -8.56
N PRO A 166 2.62 -5.45 -7.76
CA PRO A 166 3.01 -5.85 -6.41
C PRO A 166 4.30 -6.67 -6.33
N GLY A 167 4.61 -7.42 -7.39
CA GLY A 167 5.85 -8.21 -7.49
C GLY A 167 7.09 -7.38 -7.86
N ASN A 168 6.96 -6.07 -8.04
CA ASN A 168 8.01 -5.18 -8.53
C ASN A 168 8.66 -5.62 -9.84
N TYR A 169 7.87 -6.26 -10.72
CA TYR A 169 8.36 -6.67 -12.04
C TYR A 169 8.58 -5.46 -12.95
N LYS A 170 9.70 -5.48 -13.68
CA LYS A 170 10.04 -4.47 -14.70
C LYS A 170 9.13 -4.54 -15.92
N TYR A 171 8.65 -5.73 -16.27
CA TYR A 171 7.85 -5.98 -17.46
C TYR A 171 6.56 -6.72 -17.12
N ALA A 172 5.49 -6.32 -17.79
CA ALA A 172 4.22 -7.03 -17.88
C ALA A 172 3.97 -7.32 -19.37
N GLY A 173 3.40 -8.48 -19.68
CA GLY A 173 3.10 -8.84 -21.06
C GLY A 173 1.78 -9.58 -21.16
N VAL A 174 0.99 -9.25 -22.18
CA VAL A 174 -0.27 -9.91 -22.49
C VAL A 174 -0.15 -10.73 -23.77
N GLU A 175 -0.68 -11.94 -23.76
CA GLU A 175 -0.63 -12.89 -24.88
C GLU A 175 -1.99 -13.58 -25.08
N TYR A 176 -2.23 -14.01 -26.33
CA TYR A 176 -3.32 -14.89 -26.70
C TYR A 176 -4.71 -14.44 -26.20
N ALA A 177 -4.95 -13.12 -26.16
CA ALA A 177 -6.14 -12.45 -25.61
C ALA A 177 -6.38 -12.58 -24.10
N ARG A 178 -5.80 -13.58 -23.44
CA ARG A 178 -6.28 -14.08 -22.14
C ARG A 178 -5.16 -14.37 -21.14
N GLU A 179 -3.91 -14.23 -21.53
CA GLU A 179 -2.75 -14.63 -20.74
C GLU A 179 -1.96 -13.39 -20.32
N CYS A 180 -1.46 -13.41 -19.09
CA CYS A 180 -0.62 -12.36 -18.54
C CYS A 180 0.66 -12.98 -18.01
N TYR A 181 1.78 -12.31 -18.26
CA TYR A 181 3.11 -12.70 -17.84
C TYR A 181 3.86 -11.51 -17.24
N CYS A 182 4.69 -11.77 -16.23
CA CYS A 182 5.55 -10.78 -15.60
C CYS A 182 6.99 -11.27 -15.56
N ASP A 183 7.92 -10.35 -15.73
CA ASP A 183 9.33 -10.64 -15.55
C ASP A 183 10.13 -9.37 -15.27
N ASN A 184 11.38 -9.55 -14.83
CA ASN A 184 12.38 -8.48 -14.77
C ASN A 184 13.29 -8.47 -16.01
N THR A 185 13.20 -9.49 -16.86
CA THR A 185 14.01 -9.66 -18.06
C THR A 185 13.16 -10.08 -19.25
N ILE A 186 13.47 -9.57 -20.44
CA ILE A 186 12.94 -10.10 -21.72
C ILE A 186 13.93 -11.18 -22.17
N HIS A 187 13.50 -12.44 -22.18
CA HIS A 187 14.34 -13.58 -22.50
C HIS A 187 14.38 -13.90 -24.00
N SER A 188 15.54 -14.36 -24.50
CA SER A 188 15.66 -14.95 -25.85
C SER A 188 14.78 -16.20 -25.96
N PRO A 189 14.11 -16.45 -27.09
CA PRO A 189 14.25 -15.79 -28.40
C PRO A 189 13.36 -14.55 -28.60
N GLY A 190 12.78 -13.99 -27.53
CA GLY A 190 11.93 -12.81 -27.60
C GLY A 190 12.64 -11.61 -28.23
N VAL A 191 12.13 -11.15 -29.37
CA VAL A 191 12.61 -9.98 -30.12
C VAL A 191 11.42 -9.16 -30.62
N PRO A 192 11.60 -7.86 -30.91
CA PRO A 192 10.52 -7.03 -31.46
C PRO A 192 9.91 -7.64 -32.73
N ALA A 193 8.58 -7.60 -32.81
CA ALA A 193 7.76 -8.01 -33.94
C ALA A 193 6.93 -6.83 -34.45
N SER A 194 6.25 -7.01 -35.59
CA SER A 194 5.32 -5.99 -36.09
C SER A 194 4.20 -5.76 -35.08
N SER A 195 3.81 -4.51 -34.85
CA SER A 195 2.66 -4.19 -33.98
C SER A 195 1.37 -4.84 -34.47
N SER A 196 1.23 -5.06 -35.77
CA SER A 196 0.09 -5.75 -36.39
C SER A 196 0.01 -7.25 -36.07
N ASP A 197 1.09 -7.86 -35.55
CA ASP A 197 1.10 -9.27 -35.19
C ASP A 197 0.40 -9.51 -33.84
N CYS A 198 0.40 -8.51 -32.95
CA CYS A 198 -0.33 -8.53 -31.69
C CYS A 198 -1.75 -8.00 -31.89
N ASN A 199 -2.61 -8.80 -32.53
CA ASN A 199 -3.91 -8.36 -33.04
C ASN A 199 -5.13 -9.04 -32.41
N MET A 200 -4.95 -9.89 -31.40
CA MET A 200 -6.08 -10.52 -30.72
C MET A 200 -6.69 -9.55 -29.69
N PRO A 201 -8.00 -9.25 -29.73
CA PRO A 201 -8.65 -8.43 -28.72
C PRO A 201 -8.57 -9.08 -27.34
N CYS A 202 -8.43 -8.29 -26.28
CA CYS A 202 -8.42 -8.83 -24.92
C CYS A 202 -9.78 -9.43 -24.54
N THR A 203 -9.80 -10.52 -23.76
CA THR A 203 -11.06 -11.20 -23.37
C THR A 203 -11.96 -10.35 -22.48
N GLY A 204 -11.40 -9.41 -21.71
CA GLY A 204 -12.12 -8.49 -20.84
C GLY A 204 -12.26 -7.08 -21.39
N ASP A 205 -11.68 -6.77 -22.56
CA ASP A 205 -11.77 -5.47 -23.21
C ASP A 205 -11.48 -5.61 -24.71
N SER A 206 -12.53 -5.70 -25.53
CA SER A 206 -12.39 -5.86 -26.98
C SER A 206 -11.93 -4.59 -27.70
N SER A 207 -11.79 -3.46 -27.01
CA SER A 207 -11.30 -2.20 -27.61
C SER A 207 -9.78 -2.13 -27.70
N THR A 208 -9.07 -3.03 -27.00
CA THR A 208 -7.61 -3.13 -26.98
C THR A 208 -7.13 -4.52 -27.37
N THR A 209 -5.86 -4.62 -27.78
CA THR A 209 -5.22 -5.89 -28.17
C THR A 209 -4.38 -6.47 -27.03
N CYS A 210 -4.40 -7.79 -26.91
CA CYS A 210 -3.66 -8.56 -25.90
C CYS A 210 -2.83 -9.67 -26.57
N GLY A 211 -1.87 -9.26 -27.40
CA GLY A 211 -0.96 -10.19 -28.09
C GLY A 211 -1.63 -10.98 -29.21
N ALA A 212 -1.06 -12.14 -29.54
CA ALA A 212 -1.62 -13.18 -30.39
C ALA A 212 -0.92 -14.51 -30.09
N GLY A 213 -1.14 -15.56 -30.90
CA GLY A 213 -0.35 -16.80 -30.78
C GLY A 213 1.13 -16.55 -31.07
N ASP A 214 2.02 -17.00 -30.18
CA ASP A 214 3.48 -16.79 -30.27
C ASP A 214 3.86 -15.29 -30.37
N ARG A 215 3.02 -14.40 -29.84
CA ARG A 215 3.17 -12.94 -29.90
C ARG A 215 2.71 -12.30 -28.61
N ILE A 216 3.68 -11.78 -27.84
CA ILE A 216 3.42 -11.11 -26.57
C ILE A 216 3.54 -9.60 -26.72
N GLN A 217 2.57 -8.87 -26.21
CA GLN A 217 2.61 -7.40 -26.18
C GLN A 217 3.17 -6.95 -24.83
N ILE A 218 4.34 -6.32 -24.83
CA ILE A 218 5.13 -6.03 -23.62
C ILE A 218 4.97 -4.56 -23.19
N TYR A 219 4.85 -4.36 -21.89
CA TYR A 219 4.82 -3.08 -21.21
C TYR A 219 5.94 -3.02 -20.18
N GLN A 220 6.64 -1.90 -20.13
CA GLN A 220 7.70 -1.64 -19.16
C GLN A 220 7.22 -0.66 -18.08
N ARG A 221 7.46 -1.02 -16.83
CA ARG A 221 7.24 -0.13 -15.68
C ARG A 221 8.22 1.04 -15.74
N GLN A 222 7.72 2.27 -15.63
CA GLN A 222 8.55 3.44 -15.40
C GLN A 222 9.16 3.36 -13.99
N PRO A 223 10.46 3.65 -13.85
CA PRO A 223 11.14 3.70 -12.55
C PRO A 223 10.59 4.82 -11.67
#